data_AF-A0A962Z8M3-F1
#
_entry.id   AF-A0A962Z8M3-F1
#
_cell.length_a   1.000
_cell.length_b   1.000
_cell.length_c   1.000
_cell.angle_alpha   90.00
_cell.angle_beta   90.00
_cell.angle_gamma   90.00
#
_symmetry.space_group_name_H-M   'P 1'
#
loop_
_entity.id
_entity.type
_entity.pdbx_description
1 polymer ?
#
loop_
_entity_poly.entity_id
_entity_poly.type
_entity_poly.pdbx_seq_one_letter_code
_entity_poly.pdbx_strand_id
1 'polypeptide(L)'
;LDAGSINPFQLFLVFHELVLAGERRADGFEPAYMIDQSHNVTDPVESLMDSAMAIQRAHAQALLVDRHELGSAQDANDAIGARDILMRAFRCDVSPLIAEARLRSGGALDPIRTFRATGYRQKKDAERPQQASFGGGIV
;
A
#
# COMPACT_ATOMS: atom_id res chain seq x y z
N LEU A 1 3.72 -9.36 -8.72
CA LEU A 1 4.54 -8.17 -8.43
C LEU A 1 3.89 -7.42 -7.27
N ASP A 2 4.71 -6.75 -6.48
CA ASP A 2 4.31 -6.16 -5.21
C ASP A 2 3.56 -4.83 -5.45
N ALA A 3 2.67 -4.45 -4.53
CA ALA A 3 1.73 -3.36 -4.74
C ALA A 3 2.51 -2.04 -4.74
N GLY A 4 2.26 -1.17 -5.72
CA GLY A 4 2.97 0.10 -5.81
C GLY A 4 4.46 0.00 -6.19
N SER A 5 4.99 -1.20 -6.44
CA SER A 5 6.40 -1.38 -6.85
C SER A 5 6.74 -0.81 -8.24
N ILE A 6 5.74 -0.76 -9.14
CA ILE A 6 5.90 -0.25 -10.51
C ILE A 6 5.26 1.12 -10.69
N ASN A 7 3.99 1.27 -10.29
CA ASN A 7 3.23 2.51 -10.47
C ASN A 7 2.58 2.97 -9.15
N PRO A 8 3.35 3.52 -8.21
CA PRO A 8 2.83 3.95 -6.91
C PRO A 8 1.84 5.10 -7.03
N PHE A 9 1.99 5.97 -8.03
CA PHE A 9 1.05 7.08 -8.22
C PHE A 9 -0.33 6.59 -8.68
N GLN A 10 -0.40 5.57 -9.53
CA GLN A 10 -1.67 4.95 -9.90
C GLN A 10 -2.37 4.31 -8.69
N LEU A 11 -1.63 3.64 -7.80
CA LEU A 11 -2.20 3.10 -6.56
C LEU A 11 -2.78 4.23 -5.68
N PHE A 12 -2.07 5.34 -5.55
CA PHE A 12 -2.58 6.55 -4.87
C PHE A 12 -3.85 7.09 -5.52
N LEU A 13 -3.92 7.20 -6.84
CA LEU A 13 -5.12 7.69 -7.54
C LEU A 13 -6.33 6.78 -7.34
N VAL A 14 -6.14 5.46 -7.26
CA VAL A 14 -7.23 4.54 -6.87
C VAL A 14 -7.71 4.84 -5.45
N PHE A 15 -6.80 5.01 -4.50
CA PHE A 15 -7.16 5.37 -3.12
C PHE A 15 -7.78 6.77 -3.00
N HIS A 16 -7.40 7.71 -3.85
CA HIS A 16 -8.00 9.04 -3.92
C HIS A 16 -9.52 8.96 -4.14
N GLU A 17 -9.96 8.13 -5.10
CA GLU A 17 -11.38 7.89 -5.38
C GLU A 17 -12.08 7.14 -4.25
N LEU A 18 -11.42 6.12 -3.68
CA LEU A 18 -11.99 5.35 -2.56
C LEU A 18 -12.25 6.22 -1.33
N VAL A 19 -11.30 7.09 -0.98
CA VAL A 19 -11.47 8.04 0.14
C VAL A 19 -12.60 9.03 -0.18
N LEU A 20 -12.65 9.56 -1.41
CA LEU A 20 -13.70 10.47 -1.85
C LEU A 20 -15.10 9.85 -1.75
N ALA A 21 -15.24 8.60 -2.19
CA ALA A 21 -16.51 7.87 -2.09
C ALA A 21 -16.93 7.64 -0.63
N GLY A 22 -15.97 7.33 0.26
CA GLY A 22 -16.21 7.22 1.70
C GLY A 22 -16.66 8.54 2.35
N GLU A 23 -16.02 9.66 2.00
CA GLU A 23 -16.38 10.99 2.51
C GLU A 23 -17.77 11.45 2.06
N ARG A 24 -18.15 11.13 0.81
CA ARG A 24 -19.48 11.40 0.27
C ARG A 24 -20.57 10.52 0.88
N ARG A 25 -20.21 9.57 1.77
CA ARG A 25 -21.11 8.59 2.39
C ARG A 25 -22.02 7.93 1.36
N ALA A 26 -21.45 7.51 0.23
CA ALA A 26 -22.22 6.76 -0.76
C ALA A 26 -22.87 5.54 -0.07
N ASP A 27 -24.19 5.40 -0.21
CA ASP A 27 -24.95 4.35 0.46
C ASP A 27 -24.35 2.97 0.15
N GLY A 28 -24.01 2.22 1.20
CA GLY A 28 -23.45 0.87 1.09
C GLY A 28 -21.99 0.81 0.58
N PHE A 29 -21.24 1.90 0.65
CA PHE A 29 -19.83 1.91 0.23
C PHE A 29 -18.90 1.22 1.24
N GLU A 30 -18.81 -0.11 1.12
CA GLU A 30 -17.94 -0.98 1.93
C GLU A 30 -17.18 -1.97 1.03
N PRO A 31 -16.22 -1.51 0.22
CA PRO A 31 -15.48 -2.40 -0.68
C PRO A 31 -14.58 -3.37 0.10
N ALA A 32 -14.44 -4.59 -0.42
CA ALA A 32 -13.47 -5.55 0.10
C ALA A 32 -12.07 -5.25 -0.46
N TYR A 33 -11.08 -5.20 0.43
CA TYR A 33 -9.66 -5.01 0.07
C TYR A 33 -8.92 -6.35 0.13
N MET A 34 -8.30 -6.75 -0.98
CA MET A 34 -7.57 -8.02 -1.10
C MET A 34 -6.24 -7.80 -1.82
N ILE A 35 -5.24 -8.63 -1.49
CA ILE A 35 -3.95 -8.68 -2.19
C ILE A 35 -3.94 -9.97 -3.02
N ASP A 36 -3.85 -9.80 -4.34
CA ASP A 36 -3.69 -10.91 -5.29
C ASP A 36 -2.34 -10.77 -6.00
N GLN A 37 -1.33 -11.49 -5.49
CA GLN A 37 0.06 -11.36 -5.90
C GLN A 37 0.78 -12.70 -5.88
N SER A 38 1.60 -12.92 -6.91
CA SER A 38 2.64 -13.95 -6.93
C SER A 38 4.02 -13.35 -6.65
N HIS A 39 4.82 -14.08 -5.88
CA HIS A 39 6.15 -13.70 -5.42
C HIS A 39 7.17 -14.72 -5.93
N ASN A 40 7.70 -14.48 -7.13
CA ASN A 40 8.50 -15.48 -7.83
C ASN A 40 9.99 -15.42 -7.47
N VAL A 41 10.47 -14.26 -6.98
CA VAL A 41 11.91 -13.98 -6.80
C VAL A 41 12.22 -13.33 -5.45
N THR A 42 11.25 -13.30 -4.54
CA THR A 42 11.34 -12.68 -3.22
C THR A 42 10.79 -13.62 -2.15
N ASP A 43 11.14 -13.38 -0.88
CA ASP A 43 10.45 -14.05 0.23
C ASP A 43 8.98 -13.59 0.24
N PRO A 44 7.99 -14.50 0.11
CA PRO A 44 6.59 -14.11 0.06
C PRO A 44 6.12 -13.32 1.29
N VAL A 45 6.71 -13.56 2.47
CA VAL A 45 6.35 -12.83 3.70
C VAL A 45 6.84 -11.39 3.63
N GLU A 46 8.06 -11.18 3.15
CA GLU A 46 8.61 -9.83 3.00
C GLU A 46 7.84 -9.02 1.94
N SER A 47 7.56 -9.63 0.78
CA SER A 47 6.78 -8.96 -0.27
C SER A 47 5.36 -8.64 0.15
N LEU A 48 4.69 -9.52 0.90
CA LEU A 48 3.36 -9.21 1.46
C LEU A 48 3.41 -8.06 2.47
N MET A 49 4.46 -7.99 3.30
CA MET A 49 4.66 -6.85 4.21
C MET A 49 4.87 -5.56 3.42
N ASP A 50 5.71 -5.58 2.37
CA ASP A 50 5.98 -4.40 1.55
C ASP A 50 4.73 -3.92 0.79
N SER A 51 3.99 -4.84 0.17
CA SER A 51 2.70 -4.56 -0.48
C SER A 51 1.68 -3.96 0.48
N ALA A 52 1.53 -4.52 1.69
CA ALA A 52 0.62 -3.97 2.69
C ALA A 52 1.04 -2.56 3.11
N MET A 53 2.34 -2.30 3.30
CA MET A 53 2.85 -0.96 3.61
C MET A 53 2.61 0.03 2.46
N ALA A 54 2.76 -0.41 1.21
CA ALA A 54 2.50 0.43 0.03
C ALA A 54 1.01 0.78 -0.10
N ILE A 55 0.11 -0.16 0.18
CA ILE A 55 -1.34 0.07 0.25
C ILE A 55 -1.67 1.08 1.36
N GLN A 56 -1.11 0.90 2.56
CA GLN A 56 -1.29 1.86 3.66
C GLN A 56 -0.74 3.24 3.32
N ARG A 57 0.38 3.33 2.59
CA ARG A 57 0.96 4.58 2.09
C ARG A 57 0.02 5.31 1.15
N ALA A 58 -0.48 4.62 0.14
CA ALA A 58 -1.41 5.20 -0.83
C ALA A 58 -2.70 5.69 -0.15
N HIS A 59 -3.24 4.90 0.78
CA HIS A 59 -4.40 5.28 1.57
C HIS A 59 -4.13 6.51 2.45
N ALA A 60 -3.03 6.52 3.21
CA ALA A 60 -2.67 7.65 4.06
C ALA A 60 -2.45 8.94 3.24
N GLN A 61 -1.78 8.85 2.10
CA GLN A 61 -1.60 9.98 1.20
C GLN A 61 -2.95 10.49 0.64
N ALA A 62 -3.87 9.59 0.28
CA ALA A 62 -5.20 9.98 -0.18
C ALA A 62 -6.02 10.72 0.90
N LEU A 63 -5.84 10.36 2.17
CA LEU A 63 -6.45 11.07 3.31
C LEU A 63 -5.89 12.49 3.52
N LEU A 64 -4.71 12.80 2.98
CA LEU A 64 -4.08 14.13 3.09
C LEU A 64 -4.49 15.10 1.98
N VAL A 65 -5.29 14.67 1.01
CA VAL A 65 -5.73 15.54 -0.09
C VAL A 65 -6.71 16.60 0.45
N ASP A 66 -6.38 17.88 0.28
CA ASP A 66 -7.32 18.97 0.58
C ASP A 66 -8.46 18.98 -0.45
N ARG A 67 -9.62 18.51 -0.02
CA ARG A 67 -10.80 18.34 -0.87
C ARG A 67 -11.46 19.66 -1.23
N HIS A 68 -11.40 20.64 -0.33
CA HIS A 68 -11.97 21.95 -0.56
C HIS A 68 -11.13 22.73 -1.58
N GLU A 69 -9.80 22.72 -1.41
CA GLU A 69 -8.88 23.33 -2.36
C GLU A 69 -8.97 22.63 -3.73
N LEU A 70 -9.05 21.30 -3.76
CA LEU A 70 -9.19 20.53 -4.98
C LEU A 70 -10.49 20.88 -5.72
N GLY A 71 -11.63 20.93 -5.02
CA GLY A 71 -12.91 21.32 -5.61
C GLY A 71 -12.87 22.73 -6.16
N SER A 72 -12.28 23.67 -5.43
CA SER A 72 -12.13 25.06 -5.89
C SER A 72 -11.31 25.17 -7.19
N ALA A 73 -10.21 24.42 -7.30
CA ALA A 73 -9.39 24.39 -8.51
C ALA A 73 -10.13 23.73 -9.70
N GLN A 74 -10.91 22.67 -9.43
CA GLN A 74 -11.74 22.00 -10.44
C GLN A 74 -12.83 22.94 -10.98
N ASP A 75 -13.57 23.62 -10.10
CA ASP A 75 -14.62 24.57 -10.49
C ASP A 75 -14.05 25.75 -11.31
N ALA A 76 -12.82 26.17 -11.00
CA ALA A 76 -12.08 27.21 -11.71
C ALA A 76 -11.43 26.75 -13.03
N ASN A 77 -11.53 25.47 -13.40
CA ASN A 77 -10.82 24.87 -14.54
C ASN A 77 -9.28 25.00 -14.45
N ASP A 78 -8.72 25.11 -13.24
CA ASP A 78 -7.27 25.14 -13.02
C ASP A 78 -6.71 23.72 -12.93
N ALA A 79 -6.45 23.13 -14.10
CA ALA A 79 -5.92 21.77 -14.20
C ALA A 79 -4.52 21.61 -13.57
N ILE A 80 -3.70 22.66 -13.59
CA ILE A 80 -2.35 22.62 -12.99
C ILE A 80 -2.46 22.69 -11.47
N GLY A 81 -3.28 23.61 -10.94
CA GLY A 81 -3.57 23.70 -9.51
C GLY A 81 -4.17 22.41 -8.94
N ALA A 82 -5.17 21.83 -9.62
CA ALA A 82 -5.77 20.56 -9.23
C ALA A 82 -4.73 19.43 -9.16
N ARG A 83 -3.84 19.33 -10.15
CA ARG A 83 -2.75 18.36 -10.15
C ARG A 83 -1.78 18.60 -9.00
N ASP A 84 -1.39 19.84 -8.76
CA ASP A 84 -0.43 20.17 -7.70
C ASP A 84 -0.97 19.85 -6.31
N ILE A 85 -2.26 20.03 -6.07
CA ILE A 85 -2.94 19.61 -4.83
C ILE A 85 -2.78 18.10 -4.60
N LEU A 86 -3.07 17.27 -5.62
CA LEU A 86 -2.89 15.82 -5.53
C LEU A 86 -1.42 15.44 -5.33
N MET A 87 -0.51 16.11 -6.05
CA MET A 87 0.93 15.84 -5.96
C MET A 87 1.52 16.23 -4.60
N ARG A 88 1.01 17.27 -3.92
CA ARG A 88 1.42 17.62 -2.56
C ARG A 88 1.11 16.48 -1.58
N ALA A 89 -0.10 15.92 -1.65
CA ALA A 89 -0.49 14.79 -0.82
C ALA A 89 0.33 13.52 -1.14
N PHE A 90 0.49 13.20 -2.43
CA PHE A 90 1.27 12.03 -2.88
C PHE A 90 2.77 12.11 -2.54
N ARG A 91 3.36 13.31 -2.55
CA ARG A 91 4.79 13.50 -2.21
C ARG A 91 5.03 13.57 -0.71
N CYS A 92 3.99 13.70 0.10
CA CYS A 92 4.14 13.71 1.56
C CYS A 92 4.71 12.37 2.03
N ASP A 93 5.80 12.43 2.80
CA ASP A 93 6.34 11.24 3.43
C ASP A 93 5.49 10.84 4.64
N VAL A 94 4.62 9.88 4.42
CA VAL A 94 3.74 9.30 5.46
C VAL A 94 4.37 8.10 6.18
N SER A 95 5.65 7.77 5.92
CA SER A 95 6.31 6.63 6.56
C SER A 95 6.31 6.71 8.10
N PRO A 96 6.57 7.87 8.73
CA PRO A 96 6.50 7.98 10.19
C PRO A 96 5.09 7.74 10.74
N LEU A 97 4.05 8.22 10.06
CA LEU A 97 2.65 8.02 10.45
C LEU A 97 2.27 6.54 10.46
N ILE A 98 2.64 5.82 9.40
CA ILE A 98 2.35 4.39 9.25
C ILE A 98 3.17 3.54 10.24
N ALA A 99 4.41 3.94 10.53
CA ALA A 99 5.21 3.29 11.55
C ALA A 99 4.60 3.42 12.96
N GLU A 100 4.18 4.63 13.32
CA GLU A 100 3.52 4.90 14.60
C GLU A 100 2.17 4.17 14.71
N ALA A 101 1.37 4.15 13.64
CA ALA A 101 0.10 3.42 13.61
C ALA A 101 0.30 1.90 13.86
N ARG A 102 1.36 1.33 13.28
CA ARG A 102 1.74 -0.07 13.55
C ARG A 102 2.17 -0.27 14.99
N LEU A 103 3.04 0.60 15.52
CA LEU A 103 3.51 0.52 16.92
C LEU A 103 2.34 0.54 17.92
N ARG A 104 1.39 1.47 17.74
CA ARG A 104 0.19 1.56 18.60
C ARG A 104 -0.71 0.33 18.52
N SER A 105 -0.69 -0.36 17.39
CA SER A 105 -1.43 -1.61 17.18
C SER A 105 -0.65 -2.86 17.61
N GLY A 106 0.50 -2.70 18.28
CA GLY A 106 1.36 -3.80 18.74
C GLY A 106 2.27 -4.40 17.66
N GLY A 107 2.38 -3.74 16.50
CA GLY A 107 3.28 -4.11 15.42
C GLY A 107 4.69 -3.52 15.56
N ALA A 108 5.58 -3.94 14.67
CA ALA A 108 6.93 -3.38 14.57
C ALA A 108 6.94 -2.01 13.87
N LEU A 109 7.95 -1.16 14.16
CA LEU A 109 8.22 0.09 13.43
C LEU A 109 8.83 -0.15 12.04
N ASP A 110 9.61 -1.21 11.89
CA ASP A 110 10.19 -1.68 10.61
C ASP A 110 9.90 -3.19 10.49
N PRO A 111 8.86 -3.60 9.72
CA PRO A 111 8.38 -4.97 9.72
C PRO A 111 9.40 -5.92 9.09
N ILE A 112 10.03 -5.52 7.99
CA ILE A 112 10.99 -6.35 7.25
C ILE A 112 12.25 -6.54 8.10
N ARG A 113 12.79 -5.46 8.68
CA ARG A 113 13.97 -5.57 9.56
C ARG A 113 13.67 -6.44 10.78
N THR A 114 12.49 -6.28 11.37
CA THR A 114 12.08 -7.09 12.53
C THR A 114 11.92 -8.56 12.14
N PHE A 115 11.24 -8.85 11.04
CA PHE A 115 11.08 -10.20 10.50
C PHE A 115 12.41 -10.90 10.24
N ARG A 116 13.36 -10.20 9.61
CA ARG A 116 14.72 -10.71 9.38
C ARG A 116 15.44 -10.96 10.70
N ALA A 117 15.33 -10.06 11.67
CA ALA A 117 15.95 -10.19 12.98
C ALA A 117 15.40 -11.37 13.80
N THR A 118 14.13 -11.77 13.59
CA THR A 118 13.58 -12.94 14.30
C THR A 118 14.08 -14.27 13.75
N GLY A 119 14.74 -14.29 12.59
CA GLY A 119 15.19 -15.52 11.94
C GLY A 119 14.04 -16.46 11.56
N TYR A 120 12.84 -15.92 11.32
CA TYR A 120 11.63 -16.74 11.16
C TYR A 120 11.73 -17.66 9.94
N ARG A 121 12.26 -17.15 8.83
CA ARG A 121 12.48 -17.92 7.60
C ARG A 121 13.34 -19.15 7.88
N GLN A 122 14.54 -18.95 8.46
CA GLN A 122 15.46 -20.05 8.76
C GLN A 122 14.83 -21.09 9.69
N LYS A 123 14.07 -20.65 10.71
CA LYS A 123 13.35 -21.55 11.60
C LYS A 123 12.31 -22.39 10.84
N LYS A 124 11.53 -21.77 9.96
CA LYS A 124 10.51 -22.50 9.18
C LYS A 124 11.08 -23.40 8.10
N ASP A 125 12.23 -23.05 7.54
CA ASP A 125 12.93 -23.90 6.58
C ASP A 125 13.48 -25.17 7.26
N ALA A 126 13.90 -25.09 8.53
CA ALA A 126 14.30 -26.27 9.31
C ALA A 126 13.10 -27.16 9.71
N GLU A 127 11.93 -26.57 9.94
CA GLU A 127 10.70 -27.28 10.33
C GLU A 127 9.96 -27.91 9.14
N ARG A 128 10.14 -27.39 7.91
CA ARG A 128 9.35 -27.77 6.73
C ARG A 128 10.24 -28.42 5.69
N PRO A 129 9.98 -29.69 5.30
CA PRO A 129 10.79 -30.38 4.31
C PRO A 129 10.72 -29.66 2.96
N GLN A 130 11.88 -29.54 2.32
CA GLN A 130 12.00 -28.93 0.99
C GLN A 130 11.36 -29.86 -0.04
N GLN A 131 10.37 -29.37 -0.79
CA GLN A 131 9.82 -30.08 -1.95
C GLN A 131 10.67 -29.78 -3.19
N ALA A 132 10.81 -30.77 -4.07
CA ALA A 132 11.48 -30.57 -5.35
C ALA A 132 10.78 -29.49 -6.19
N SER A 133 11.56 -28.68 -6.88
CA SER A 133 11.05 -27.68 -7.83
C SER A 133 10.34 -28.39 -9.00
N PHE A 134 9.05 -28.12 -9.17
CA PHE A 134 8.28 -28.56 -10.35
C PHE A 134 8.38 -27.51 -11.46
N GLY A 135 8.53 -27.96 -12.71
CA GLY A 135 8.38 -27.10 -13.88
C GLY A 135 6.95 -26.58 -14.02
N GLY A 136 6.78 -25.43 -14.69
CA GLY A 136 5.45 -24.88 -14.99
C GLY A 136 4.66 -25.72 -15.99
N GLY A 137 3.39 -25.38 -16.21
CA GLY A 137 2.48 -26.10 -17.12
C GLY A 137 2.67 -25.84 -18.62
N ILE A 138 3.80 -25.25 -19.03
CA ILE A 138 4.12 -25.05 -20.45
C ILE A 138 4.99 -26.23 -20.88
N VAL A 139 4.42 -27.12 -21.70
CA VAL A 139 5.11 -28.25 -22.35
C VAL A 139 5.87 -27.83 -23.60
#